data_AF-A0A0F3RFB7-F1
#
_entry.id   AF-A0A0F3RFB7-F1
#
_cell.length_a   1.000
_cell.length_b   1.000
_cell.length_c   1.000
_cell.angle_alpha   90.00
_cell.angle_beta   90.00
_cell.angle_gamma   90.00
#
_symmetry.space_group_name_H-M   'P 1'
#
loop_
_entity.id
_entity.type
_entity.pdbx_description
1 polymer ?
#
loop_
_entity_poly.entity_id
_entity_poly.type
_entity_poly.pdbx_seq_one_letter_code
_entity_poly.pdbx_strand_id
1 'polypeptide(L)'
;MPFEAGHFDMDDYIDYVMEFINFIGPNVHTMVVCQPTVPLLAAINLMSESNSPNVPSSMILMGGPIDARKNPTAVNEFAQSKSLEWFCQMVTMQVPSNYPGHGRKVYPGFCQLAGFMSLNLFRHIDSHLELWQSLLNADYKKADHTIKFYDEYLAGMDMPAEFYLQTIDEVF
;
A
#
# COMPACT_ATOMS: atom_id res chain seq x y z
N MET A 1 -4.33 -11.58 10.06
CA MET A 1 -4.16 -13.03 9.77
C MET A 1 -3.61 -13.74 11.00
N PRO A 2 -4.03 -14.99 11.30
CA PRO A 2 -3.44 -15.82 12.37
C PRO A 2 -1.92 -16.01 12.19
N PHE A 3 -1.19 -16.25 13.26
CA PHE A 3 0.27 -16.49 13.19
C PHE A 3 0.60 -17.68 12.25
N GLU A 4 -0.22 -18.72 12.30
CA GLU A 4 -0.08 -19.97 11.56
C GLU A 4 -0.24 -19.82 10.04
N ALA A 5 -0.78 -18.70 9.56
CA ALA A 5 -0.96 -18.43 8.14
C ALA A 5 0.34 -18.11 7.39
N GLY A 6 1.49 -18.08 8.08
CA GLY A 6 2.80 -17.88 7.45
C GLY A 6 3.18 -16.41 7.24
N HIS A 7 4.38 -16.21 6.70
CA HIS A 7 4.87 -14.86 6.39
C HIS A 7 4.15 -14.29 5.15
N PHE A 8 4.25 -12.98 4.99
CA PHE A 8 3.82 -12.32 3.76
C PHE A 8 4.75 -11.15 3.48
N ASP A 9 5.65 -11.33 2.54
CA ASP A 9 6.61 -10.34 2.06
C ASP A 9 6.36 -9.94 0.58
N MET A 10 7.32 -9.26 -0.05
CA MET A 10 7.17 -8.82 -1.46
C MET A 10 7.21 -10.01 -2.41
N ASP A 11 8.04 -11.01 -2.13
CA ASP A 11 8.19 -12.20 -2.95
C ASP A 11 6.89 -13.02 -2.88
N ASP A 12 6.30 -13.17 -1.69
CA ASP A 12 4.97 -13.76 -1.53
C ASP A 12 3.93 -13.00 -2.39
N TYR A 13 3.96 -11.67 -2.38
CA TYR A 13 3.01 -10.89 -3.19
C TYR A 13 3.21 -11.12 -4.70
N ILE A 14 4.46 -11.20 -5.16
CA ILE A 14 4.80 -11.52 -6.55
C ILE A 14 4.28 -12.91 -6.92
N ASP A 15 4.53 -13.91 -6.07
CA ASP A 15 4.07 -15.28 -6.26
C ASP A 15 2.54 -15.36 -6.31
N TYR A 16 1.85 -14.66 -5.41
CA TYR A 16 0.38 -14.55 -5.43
C TYR A 16 -0.12 -13.94 -6.74
N VAL A 17 0.48 -12.85 -7.23
CA VAL A 17 0.09 -12.25 -8.51
C VAL A 17 0.24 -13.25 -9.65
N MET A 18 1.35 -14.01 -9.69
CA MET A 18 1.56 -15.06 -10.68
C MET A 18 0.53 -16.19 -10.55
N GLU A 19 0.21 -16.62 -9.33
CA GLU A 19 -0.81 -17.65 -9.06
C GLU A 19 -2.18 -17.21 -9.57
N PHE A 20 -2.61 -15.98 -9.25
CA PHE A 20 -3.89 -15.45 -9.70
C PHE A 20 -3.98 -15.33 -11.23
N ILE A 21 -2.91 -14.87 -11.89
CA ILE A 21 -2.85 -14.83 -13.36
C ILE A 21 -2.98 -16.23 -13.93
N ASN A 22 -2.24 -17.21 -13.39
CA ASN A 22 -2.31 -18.60 -13.84
C ASN A 22 -3.68 -19.24 -13.59
N PHE A 23 -4.33 -18.91 -12.47
CA PHE A 23 -5.67 -19.37 -12.13
C PHE A 23 -6.73 -18.86 -13.11
N ILE A 24 -6.63 -17.58 -13.52
CA ILE A 24 -7.53 -17.00 -14.54
C ILE A 24 -7.26 -17.61 -15.92
N GLY A 25 -5.98 -17.87 -16.25
CA GLY A 25 -5.56 -18.51 -17.49
C GLY A 25 -5.12 -17.52 -18.58
N PRO A 26 -5.11 -17.94 -19.85
CA PRO A 26 -4.55 -17.13 -20.94
C PRO A 26 -5.47 -15.98 -21.35
N ASN A 27 -4.94 -15.04 -22.16
CA ASN A 27 -5.64 -13.87 -22.70
C ASN A 27 -6.12 -12.86 -21.63
N VAL A 28 -5.33 -12.67 -20.57
CA VAL A 28 -5.61 -11.65 -19.54
C VAL A 28 -4.89 -10.34 -19.82
N HIS A 29 -5.48 -9.25 -19.34
CA HIS A 29 -4.88 -7.93 -19.31
C HIS A 29 -4.78 -7.48 -17.86
N THR A 30 -3.65 -6.91 -17.45
CA THR A 30 -3.42 -6.48 -16.07
C THR A 30 -3.41 -4.96 -15.96
N MET A 31 -3.88 -4.46 -14.82
CA MET A 31 -3.87 -3.04 -14.47
C MET A 31 -3.58 -2.89 -12.98
N VAL A 32 -2.66 -2.00 -12.64
CA VAL A 32 -2.30 -1.69 -11.25
C VAL A 32 -2.19 -0.19 -11.05
N VAL A 33 -2.43 0.23 -9.81
CA VAL A 33 -2.41 1.62 -9.38
C VAL A 33 -1.48 1.75 -8.18
N CYS A 34 -0.52 2.67 -8.21
CA CYS A 34 0.38 2.98 -7.11
C CYS A 34 1.28 1.79 -6.72
N GLN A 35 1.34 1.44 -5.43
CA GLN A 35 2.22 0.44 -4.82
C GLN A 35 2.33 -0.92 -5.55
N PRO A 36 1.24 -1.59 -6.02
CA PRO A 36 1.31 -2.87 -6.72
C PRO A 36 2.08 -2.86 -8.05
N THR A 37 2.52 -1.71 -8.55
CA THR A 37 3.29 -1.59 -9.80
C THR A 37 4.54 -2.46 -9.81
N VAL A 38 5.33 -2.43 -8.73
CA VAL A 38 6.58 -3.20 -8.65
C VAL A 38 6.32 -4.71 -8.62
N PRO A 39 5.47 -5.25 -7.73
CA PRO A 39 5.20 -6.68 -7.71
C PRO A 39 4.58 -7.20 -9.01
N LEU A 40 3.66 -6.46 -9.66
CA LEU A 40 3.13 -6.89 -10.96
C LEU A 40 4.22 -6.90 -12.05
N LEU A 41 5.06 -5.87 -12.08
CA LEU A 41 6.15 -5.79 -13.05
C LEU A 41 7.13 -6.95 -12.87
N ALA A 42 7.49 -7.28 -11.63
CA ALA A 42 8.34 -8.43 -11.31
C ALA A 42 7.68 -9.76 -11.71
N ALA A 43 6.42 -9.97 -11.33
CA ALA A 43 5.65 -11.17 -11.67
C ALA A 43 5.61 -11.44 -13.18
N ILE A 44 5.27 -10.42 -13.98
CA ILE A 44 5.16 -10.58 -15.44
C ILE A 44 6.54 -10.85 -16.07
N ASN A 45 7.61 -10.25 -15.57
CA ASN A 45 8.97 -10.52 -16.03
C ASN A 45 9.38 -11.97 -15.73
N LEU A 46 9.14 -12.46 -14.52
CA LEU A 46 9.41 -13.85 -14.12
C LEU A 46 8.58 -14.86 -14.94
N MET A 47 7.30 -14.57 -15.17
CA MET A 47 6.45 -15.39 -16.04
C MET A 47 6.97 -15.41 -17.48
N SER A 48 7.48 -14.29 -17.98
CA SER A 48 8.03 -14.18 -19.33
C SER A 48 9.35 -14.96 -19.46
N GLU A 49 10.24 -14.82 -18.48
CA GLU A 49 11.52 -15.55 -18.42
C GLU A 49 11.32 -17.07 -18.36
N SER A 50 10.33 -17.53 -17.58
CA SER A 50 9.96 -18.94 -17.47
C SER A 50 9.18 -19.48 -18.67
N ASN A 51 8.92 -18.67 -19.71
CA ASN A 51 8.08 -19.02 -20.86
C ASN A 51 6.70 -19.54 -20.44
N SER A 52 6.10 -18.92 -19.43
CA SER A 52 4.77 -19.28 -18.95
C SER A 52 3.73 -19.12 -20.08
N PRO A 53 2.81 -20.07 -20.27
CA PRO A 53 1.76 -19.96 -21.28
C PRO A 53 0.71 -18.87 -20.95
N ASN A 54 0.68 -18.38 -19.71
CA ASN A 54 -0.32 -17.45 -19.21
C ASN A 54 0.22 -16.02 -18.99
N VAL A 55 1.34 -15.65 -19.62
CA VAL A 55 1.83 -14.26 -19.58
C VAL A 55 0.73 -13.32 -20.07
N PRO A 56 0.39 -12.25 -19.32
CA PRO A 56 -0.64 -11.29 -19.73
C PRO A 56 -0.36 -10.65 -21.09
N SER A 57 -1.41 -10.42 -21.89
CA SER A 57 -1.32 -9.81 -23.21
C SER A 57 -1.02 -8.31 -23.17
N SER A 58 -1.36 -7.64 -22.06
CA SER A 58 -0.92 -6.28 -21.78
C SER A 58 -0.84 -6.01 -20.29
N MET A 59 -0.06 -4.99 -19.94
CA MET A 59 0.15 -4.50 -18.58
C MET A 59 -0.01 -2.98 -18.56
N ILE A 60 -0.90 -2.48 -17.69
CA ILE A 60 -1.14 -1.05 -17.47
C ILE A 60 -0.67 -0.67 -16.07
N LEU A 61 0.25 0.30 -15.98
CA LEU A 61 0.82 0.78 -14.73
C LEU A 61 0.39 2.23 -14.51
N MET A 62 -0.28 2.52 -13.40
CA MET A 62 -0.81 3.87 -13.11
C MET A 62 -0.24 4.43 -11.80
N GLY A 63 0.56 5.49 -11.88
CA GLY A 63 0.96 6.25 -10.70
C GLY A 63 1.78 5.50 -9.65
N GLY A 64 2.43 4.39 -10.03
CA GLY A 64 3.38 3.67 -9.18
C GLY A 64 4.83 3.85 -9.60
N PRO A 65 5.78 3.50 -8.73
CA PRO A 65 7.20 3.65 -9.01
C PRO A 65 7.67 2.63 -10.06
N ILE A 66 8.53 3.08 -10.98
CA ILE A 66 9.28 2.23 -11.92
C ILE A 66 10.77 2.26 -11.56
N ASP A 67 11.32 3.46 -11.41
CA ASP A 67 12.65 3.69 -10.86
C ASP A 67 12.53 4.78 -9.80
N ALA A 68 12.49 4.39 -8.53
CA ALA A 68 12.30 5.28 -7.39
C ALA A 68 13.46 6.29 -7.19
N ARG A 69 14.58 6.10 -7.88
CA ARG A 69 15.73 7.01 -7.88
C ARG A 69 15.54 8.19 -8.82
N LYS A 70 14.51 8.15 -9.69
CA LYS A 70 14.21 9.20 -10.68
C LYS A 70 12.99 9.98 -10.25
N ASN A 71 13.10 11.31 -10.22
CA ASN A 71 12.04 12.23 -9.78
C ASN A 71 11.49 11.89 -8.38
N PRO A 72 12.35 11.94 -7.33
CA PRO A 72 11.94 11.57 -5.99
C PRO A 72 10.79 12.47 -5.52
N THR A 73 9.82 11.86 -4.86
CA THR A 73 8.75 12.55 -4.13
C THR A 73 9.11 12.66 -2.66
N ALA A 74 8.31 13.40 -1.88
CA ALA A 74 8.46 13.46 -0.42
C ALA A 74 8.47 12.07 0.25
N VAL A 75 7.78 11.07 -0.34
CA VAL A 75 7.80 9.69 0.14
C VAL A 75 9.17 9.05 -0.05
N ASN A 76 9.78 9.25 -1.22
CA ASN A 76 11.12 8.75 -1.52
C ASN A 76 12.17 9.40 -0.60
N GLU A 77 12.09 10.72 -0.42
CA GLU A 77 13.00 11.46 0.46
C GLU A 77 12.89 10.96 1.91
N PHE A 78 11.67 10.69 2.39
CA PHE A 78 11.46 10.13 3.73
C PHE A 78 12.08 8.74 3.86
N ALA A 79 11.83 7.84 2.90
CA ALA A 79 12.40 6.50 2.87
C ALA A 79 13.94 6.53 2.92
N GLN A 80 14.58 7.45 2.19
CA GLN A 80 16.04 7.58 2.14
C GLN A 80 16.64 8.34 3.33
N SER A 81 15.82 9.03 4.13
CA SER A 81 16.30 9.89 5.24
C SER A 81 16.70 9.13 6.51
N LYS A 82 16.36 7.83 6.61
CA LYS A 82 16.55 6.99 7.79
C LYS A 82 17.09 5.62 7.39
N SER A 83 17.75 4.93 8.32
CA SER A 83 18.19 3.55 8.09
C SER A 83 17.01 2.58 8.19
N LEU A 84 17.12 1.42 7.55
CA LEU A 84 16.13 0.34 7.67
C LEU A 84 15.91 -0.08 9.14
N GLU A 85 16.97 -0.13 9.94
CA GLU A 85 16.89 -0.41 11.39
C GLU A 85 16.04 0.63 12.13
N TRP A 86 16.13 1.91 11.75
CA TRP A 86 15.30 2.95 12.33
C TRP A 86 13.81 2.70 12.02
N PHE A 87 13.47 2.32 10.78
CA PHE A 87 12.09 1.97 10.43
C PHE A 87 11.60 0.75 11.22
N CYS A 88 12.41 -0.30 11.29
CA CYS A 88 12.09 -1.50 12.06
C CYS A 88 11.74 -1.15 13.52
N GLN A 89 12.53 -0.28 14.16
CA GLN A 89 12.32 0.08 15.56
C GLN A 89 11.18 1.09 15.78
N MET A 90 10.97 2.03 14.87
CA MET A 90 10.11 3.19 15.12
C MET A 90 8.70 3.05 14.57
N VAL A 91 8.52 2.32 13.47
CA VAL A 91 7.21 2.23 12.80
C VAL A 91 6.60 0.84 12.84
N THR A 92 7.32 -0.19 13.28
CA THR A 92 6.74 -1.53 13.43
C THR A 92 6.32 -1.81 14.88
N MET A 93 5.26 -2.60 15.05
CA MET A 93 4.73 -2.99 16.36
C MET A 93 4.27 -4.44 16.35
N GLN A 94 4.19 -5.05 17.53
CA GLN A 94 3.60 -6.38 17.67
C GLN A 94 2.08 -6.29 17.86
N VAL A 95 1.35 -7.18 17.20
CA VAL A 95 -0.09 -7.32 17.38
C VAL A 95 -0.40 -7.78 18.82
N PRO A 96 -1.28 -7.07 19.55
CA PRO A 96 -1.59 -7.41 20.94
C PRO A 96 -2.41 -8.70 21.05
N SER A 97 -2.45 -9.27 22.25
CA SER A 97 -2.98 -10.62 22.53
C SER A 97 -4.48 -10.78 22.31
N ASN A 98 -5.22 -9.69 22.19
CA ASN A 98 -6.65 -9.69 21.95
C ASN A 98 -7.03 -9.87 20.46
N TYR A 99 -6.06 -9.99 19.55
CA TYR A 99 -6.31 -10.20 18.12
C TYR A 99 -5.71 -11.53 17.62
N PRO A 100 -6.30 -12.15 16.58
CA PRO A 100 -5.81 -13.43 16.04
C PRO A 100 -4.35 -13.42 15.57
N GLY A 101 -3.82 -12.26 15.17
CA GLY A 101 -2.44 -12.11 14.71
C GLY A 101 -1.42 -11.90 15.83
N HIS A 102 -1.76 -12.16 17.10
CA HIS A 102 -0.91 -11.89 18.26
C HIS A 102 0.57 -12.24 18.05
N GLY A 103 1.46 -11.31 18.40
CA GLY A 103 2.91 -11.49 18.31
C GLY A 103 3.50 -11.25 16.92
N ARG A 104 2.70 -11.18 15.86
CA ARG A 104 3.17 -10.75 14.54
C ARG A 104 3.65 -9.30 14.60
N LYS A 105 4.78 -9.02 13.95
CA LYS A 105 5.22 -7.65 13.69
C LYS A 105 4.49 -7.09 12.49
N VAL A 106 3.93 -5.89 12.64
CA VAL A 106 3.19 -5.18 11.60
C VAL A 106 3.64 -3.72 11.53
N TYR A 107 3.49 -3.11 10.36
CA TYR A 107 3.41 -1.67 10.20
C TYR A 107 1.95 -1.24 10.42
N PRO A 108 1.60 -0.63 11.57
CA PRO A 108 0.21 -0.42 11.93
C PRO A 108 -0.51 0.56 11.02
N GLY A 109 -1.80 0.33 10.78
CA GLY A 109 -2.64 1.19 9.95
C GLY A 109 -2.72 2.63 10.47
N PHE A 110 -2.64 2.85 11.78
CA PHE A 110 -2.61 4.20 12.33
C PHE A 110 -1.28 4.92 12.05
N CYS A 111 -0.14 4.20 11.99
CA CYS A 111 1.14 4.78 11.59
C CYS A 111 1.12 5.15 10.10
N GLN A 112 0.56 4.27 9.27
CA GLN A 112 0.30 4.53 7.85
C GLN A 112 -0.53 5.80 7.67
N LEU A 113 -1.68 5.87 8.35
CA LEU A 113 -2.59 7.01 8.31
C LEU A 113 -1.91 8.29 8.78
N ALA A 114 -1.19 8.25 9.90
CA ALA A 114 -0.46 9.40 10.41
C ALA A 114 0.57 9.92 9.39
N GLY A 115 1.35 9.03 8.80
CA GLY A 115 2.32 9.37 7.75
C GLY A 115 1.64 10.04 6.55
N PHE A 116 0.56 9.47 6.04
CA PHE A 116 -0.19 10.05 4.92
C PHE A 116 -0.84 11.40 5.23
N MET A 117 -1.47 11.53 6.41
CA MET A 117 -2.05 12.81 6.85
C MET A 117 -0.98 13.89 6.99
N SER A 118 0.20 13.54 7.49
CA SER A 118 1.32 14.48 7.63
C SER A 118 1.83 15.03 6.30
N LEU A 119 1.74 14.28 5.20
CA LEU A 119 2.16 14.75 3.88
C LEU A 119 1.33 15.94 3.36
N ASN A 120 0.07 16.07 3.80
CA ASN A 120 -0.86 17.12 3.33
C ASN A 120 -1.72 17.70 4.46
N LEU A 121 -1.14 17.89 5.66
CA LEU A 121 -1.89 18.21 6.88
C LEU A 121 -2.83 19.41 6.74
N PHE A 122 -2.37 20.51 6.15
CA PHE A 122 -3.19 21.72 5.96
C PHE A 122 -4.41 21.46 5.08
N ARG A 123 -4.26 20.67 4.02
CA ARG A 123 -5.38 20.30 3.13
C ARG A 123 -6.44 19.49 3.87
N HIS A 124 -6.03 18.64 4.80
CA HIS A 124 -6.96 17.88 5.63
C HIS A 124 -7.71 18.78 6.61
N ILE A 125 -7.01 19.73 7.25
CA ILE A 125 -7.63 20.74 8.12
C ILE A 125 -8.67 21.56 7.34
N ASP A 126 -8.31 22.07 6.16
CA ASP A 126 -9.22 22.84 5.31
C ASP A 126 -10.45 22.02 4.92
N SER A 127 -10.26 20.76 4.55
CA SER A 127 -11.37 19.85 4.22
C SER A 127 -12.33 19.63 5.38
N HIS A 128 -11.84 19.54 6.63
CA HIS A 128 -12.68 19.46 7.81
C HIS A 128 -13.41 20.78 8.12
N LEU A 129 -12.76 21.93 7.90
CA LEU A 129 -13.42 23.25 8.02
C LEU A 129 -14.52 23.41 6.96
N GLU A 130 -14.27 22.97 5.72
CA GLU A 130 -15.27 22.96 4.66
C GLU A 130 -16.46 22.03 4.96
N LEU A 131 -16.20 20.88 5.58
CA LEU A 131 -17.26 19.98 6.05
C LEU A 131 -18.15 20.70 7.07
N TRP A 132 -17.54 21.37 8.06
CA TRP A 132 -18.29 22.15 9.05
C TRP A 132 -19.15 23.24 8.40
N GLN A 133 -18.58 24.00 7.46
CA GLN A 133 -19.31 25.03 6.72
C GLN A 133 -20.47 24.44 5.90
N SER A 134 -20.26 23.29 5.26
CA SER A 134 -21.30 22.60 4.48
C SER A 134 -22.48 22.19 5.36
N LEU A 135 -22.21 21.69 6.58
CA LEU A 135 -23.24 21.36 7.56
C LEU A 135 -24.01 22.59 8.04
N LEU A 136 -23.33 23.70 8.33
CA LEU A 136 -23.97 24.96 8.72
C LEU A 136 -24.90 25.51 7.63
N ASN A 137 -24.51 25.37 6.37
CA ASN A 137 -25.27 25.84 5.22
C ASN A 137 -26.34 24.83 4.75
N ALA A 138 -26.53 23.71 5.47
CA ALA A 138 -27.40 22.60 5.09
C ALA A 138 -27.11 22.01 3.69
N ASP A 139 -25.86 22.13 3.21
CA ASP A 139 -25.38 21.44 2.00
C ASP A 139 -24.95 20.02 2.34
N TYR A 140 -25.95 19.17 2.60
CA TYR A 140 -25.71 17.77 2.99
C TYR A 140 -25.06 16.94 1.89
N LYS A 141 -25.25 17.31 0.60
CA LYS A 141 -24.62 16.58 -0.51
C LYS A 141 -23.10 16.76 -0.48
N LYS A 142 -22.62 17.99 -0.27
CA LYS A 142 -21.18 18.25 -0.14
C LYS A 142 -20.63 17.66 1.16
N ALA A 143 -21.37 17.77 2.26
CA ALA A 143 -20.98 17.18 3.54
C ALA A 143 -20.82 15.66 3.45
N ASP A 144 -21.81 14.94 2.90
CA ASP A 144 -21.78 13.48 2.74
C ASP A 144 -20.61 13.03 1.86
N HIS A 145 -20.26 13.80 0.83
CA HIS A 145 -19.09 13.49 0.00
C HIS A 145 -17.79 13.53 0.81
N THR A 146 -17.59 14.56 1.63
CA THR A 146 -16.40 14.68 2.48
C THR A 146 -16.38 13.61 3.57
N ILE A 147 -17.53 13.30 4.19
CA ILE A 147 -17.64 12.24 5.20
C ILE A 147 -17.25 10.90 4.59
N LYS A 148 -17.84 10.53 3.45
CA LYS A 148 -17.53 9.27 2.76
C LYS A 148 -16.05 9.15 2.40
N PHE A 149 -15.46 10.24 1.91
CA PHE A 149 -14.02 10.28 1.66
C PHE A 149 -13.23 9.90 2.91
N TYR A 150 -13.53 10.49 4.07
CA TYR A 150 -12.81 10.17 5.30
C TYR A 150 -13.15 8.80 5.89
N ASP A 151 -14.38 8.31 5.74
CA ASP A 151 -14.72 6.94 6.15
C ASP A 151 -13.88 5.90 5.39
N GLU A 152 -13.72 6.08 4.07
CA GLU A 152 -12.83 5.26 3.25
C GLU A 152 -11.36 5.51 3.60
N TYR A 153 -10.98 6.76 3.85
CA TYR A 153 -9.61 7.16 4.17
C TYR A 153 -9.12 6.59 5.52
N LEU A 154 -10.02 6.43 6.49
CA LEU A 154 -9.73 5.88 7.81
C LEU A 154 -9.79 4.35 7.83
N ALA A 155 -10.21 3.71 6.73
CA ALA A 155 -10.24 2.25 6.58
C ALA A 155 -8.85 1.67 6.25
N GLY A 156 -7.85 1.99 7.08
CA GLY A 156 -6.51 1.43 6.98
C GLY A 156 -6.40 0.03 7.59
N MET A 157 -5.57 -0.82 7.00
CA MET A 157 -5.24 -2.14 7.56
C MET A 157 -3.78 -2.22 7.97
N ASP A 158 -3.50 -3.00 9.01
CA ASP A 158 -2.14 -3.33 9.42
C ASP A 158 -1.45 -4.13 8.31
N MET A 159 -0.23 -3.72 7.98
CA MET A 159 0.60 -4.36 6.95
C MET A 159 1.67 -5.24 7.62
N PRO A 160 2.00 -6.43 7.09
CA PRO A 160 3.13 -7.21 7.59
C PRO A 160 4.42 -6.39 7.63
N ALA A 161 5.18 -6.47 8.72
CA ALA A 161 6.40 -5.68 8.86
C ALA A 161 7.47 -6.11 7.83
N GLU A 162 7.58 -7.41 7.55
CA GLU A 162 8.48 -7.93 6.51
C GLU A 162 8.22 -7.30 5.14
N PHE A 163 6.97 -7.29 4.66
CA PHE A 163 6.60 -6.66 3.39
C PHE A 163 6.93 -5.17 3.35
N TYR A 164 6.59 -4.44 4.42
CA TYR A 164 6.87 -3.00 4.49
C TYR A 164 8.38 -2.71 4.44
N LEU A 165 9.17 -3.42 5.26
CA LEU A 165 10.62 -3.19 5.34
C LEU A 165 11.33 -3.61 4.05
N GLN A 166 10.95 -4.73 3.45
CA GLN A 166 11.49 -5.16 2.15
C GLN A 166 11.16 -4.14 1.05
N THR A 167 9.95 -3.58 1.06
CA THR A 167 9.58 -2.50 0.13
C THR A 167 10.52 -1.31 0.26
N ILE A 168 10.86 -0.88 1.49
CA ILE A 168 11.80 0.23 1.69
C ILE A 168 13.20 -0.13 1.18
N ASP A 169 13.69 -1.33 1.45
CA ASP A 169 15.06 -1.75 1.11
C ASP A 169 15.27 -1.99 -0.40
N GLU A 170 14.30 -2.63 -1.06
CA GLU A 170 14.45 -3.07 -2.44
C GLU A 170 13.89 -2.09 -3.46
N VAL A 171 12.89 -1.28 -3.08
CA VAL A 171 12.22 -0.36 -4.01
C VAL A 171 12.70 1.08 -3.86
N PHE A 172 12.98 1.57 -2.65
CA PHE A 172 13.11 3.02 -2.37
C PHE A 172 14.53 3.51 -2.04
#